data_AF-A0A7J9W902-F1
#
_entry.id   AF-A0A7J9W902-F1
#
_cell.length_a   1.000
_cell.length_b   1.000
_cell.length_c   1.000
_cell.angle_alpha   90.00
_cell.angle_beta   90.00
_cell.angle_gamma   90.00
#
_symmetry.space_group_name_H-M   'P 1'
#
loop_
_entity.id
_entity.type
_entity.pdbx_description
1 polymer ?
#
loop_
_entity_poly.entity_id
_entity_poly.type
_entity_poly.pdbx_seq_one_letter_code
_entity_poly.pdbx_strand_id
1 'polypeptide(L)'
;MHDAVLTVLLADPRISTGIVTARRDDDGLQRVSVDRSRVTAAASPYHGGVAGDLVALGLLKASDARALAGVARTVDAVTPPPPHGGSGSGRQHPPTRVLYPTAAAPEPAVAVLVAGLVASGAAVSSVSLRGLFFQRVASQEQVVAALRTMAAVDEDKALLDATVKEQDGFFTTFFVSPYSRYIARWSARRGLTPNQVTAASMLLGIIAAGAFAVGSRPGLIVGAVLLQLAFTTDCVDGQLARYTRQFSAVGAWLDSVFDRAKEYLVYAGLAAGAVRAGDEGGVWLLAAAALALQTVRHTVDFAFAEARPVPADPAAAGGMRRSDAAAPPGRPGPAAHIGRLGVRASVYFEHRPAMKWLKRIVVLPIGERFALISLTAAVAGPRTTFTALLVWGALAMTYTATGRILRALVA
;
A
#
# COMPACT_ATOMS: atom_id res chain seq x y z
N MET A 1 -23.23 -4.87 -5.49
CA MET A 1 -22.00 -4.12 -5.17
C MET A 1 -22.06 -2.79 -5.90
N HIS A 2 -21.50 -1.73 -5.32
CA HIS A 2 -21.45 -0.41 -5.95
C HIS A 2 -20.54 -0.39 -7.21
N ASP A 3 -20.99 0.27 -8.27
CA ASP A 3 -20.27 0.37 -9.56
C ASP A 3 -18.92 1.09 -9.43
N ALA A 4 -18.77 1.94 -8.42
CA ALA A 4 -17.53 2.62 -8.12
C ALA A 4 -16.32 1.69 -7.98
N VAL A 5 -16.51 0.51 -7.40
CA VAL A 5 -15.41 -0.44 -7.14
C VAL A 5 -14.96 -1.14 -8.40
N LEU A 6 -15.91 -1.54 -9.26
CA LEU A 6 -15.62 -2.03 -10.61
C LEU A 6 -14.87 -0.97 -11.41
N THR A 7 -15.28 0.29 -11.30
CA THR A 7 -14.62 1.39 -12.00
C THR A 7 -13.17 1.55 -11.56
N VAL A 8 -12.85 1.45 -10.26
CA VAL A 8 -11.45 1.51 -9.78
C VAL A 8 -10.63 0.35 -10.34
N LEU A 9 -11.16 -0.87 -10.29
CA LEU A 9 -10.48 -2.05 -10.81
C LEU A 9 -10.18 -1.89 -12.31
N LEU A 10 -11.15 -1.40 -13.09
CA LEU A 10 -11.05 -1.28 -14.54
C LEU A 10 -10.20 -0.07 -14.98
N ALA A 11 -10.39 1.09 -14.36
CA ALA A 11 -9.81 2.36 -14.79
C ALA A 11 -8.38 2.60 -14.30
N ASP A 12 -7.93 1.99 -13.19
CA ASP A 12 -6.56 2.18 -12.72
C ASP A 12 -5.56 1.46 -13.65
N PRO A 13 -4.70 2.18 -14.40
CA PRO A 13 -3.76 1.57 -15.35
C PRO A 13 -2.65 0.79 -14.64
N ARG A 14 -2.45 0.98 -13.33
CA ARG A 14 -1.46 0.24 -12.54
C ARG A 14 -1.94 -1.16 -12.19
N ILE A 15 -3.24 -1.42 -12.31
CA ILE A 15 -3.84 -2.73 -12.05
C ILE A 15 -3.97 -3.49 -13.37
N SER A 16 -2.93 -4.24 -13.71
CA SER A 16 -2.93 -5.16 -14.86
C SER A 16 -3.81 -6.38 -14.58
N THR A 17 -3.49 -7.09 -13.50
CA THR A 17 -4.27 -8.20 -12.97
C THR A 17 -4.69 -7.88 -11.53
N GLY A 18 -5.97 -8.01 -11.22
CA GLY A 18 -6.46 -7.70 -9.89
C GLY A 18 -7.84 -8.26 -9.56
N ILE A 19 -8.13 -8.32 -8.26
CA ILE A 19 -9.37 -8.82 -7.69
C ILE A 19 -9.97 -7.81 -6.72
N VAL A 20 -11.27 -7.91 -6.50
CA VAL A 20 -11.96 -7.16 -5.44
C VAL A 20 -11.99 -7.98 -4.15
N THR A 21 -11.58 -7.35 -3.05
CA THR A 21 -11.56 -7.97 -1.72
C THR A 21 -12.35 -7.17 -0.69
N ALA A 22 -12.86 -7.86 0.33
CA ALA A 22 -13.55 -7.25 1.45
C ALA A 22 -13.19 -7.95 2.76
N ARG A 23 -13.41 -7.24 3.89
CA ARG A 23 -13.31 -7.82 5.24
C ARG A 23 -14.55 -8.65 5.52
N ARG A 24 -14.33 -9.83 6.08
CA ARG A 24 -15.27 -10.95 6.22
C ARG A 24 -16.64 -10.59 6.83
N ASP A 25 -17.71 -11.10 6.20
CA ASP A 25 -19.00 -11.40 6.86
C ASP A 25 -19.77 -12.57 6.20
N ASP A 26 -19.16 -13.33 5.28
CA ASP A 26 -19.87 -14.34 4.48
C ASP A 26 -19.03 -15.63 4.32
N ASP A 27 -19.58 -16.78 4.72
CA ASP A 27 -18.87 -18.07 4.82
C ASP A 27 -18.71 -18.81 3.46
N GLY A 28 -19.14 -18.21 2.35
CA GLY A 28 -19.13 -18.81 1.01
C GLY A 28 -18.12 -18.24 0.00
N LEU A 29 -17.24 -17.32 0.41
CA LEU A 29 -16.30 -16.62 -0.49
C LEU A 29 -14.86 -17.12 -0.38
N GLN A 30 -14.09 -16.95 -1.46
CA GLN A 30 -12.69 -17.38 -1.53
C GLN A 30 -11.84 -16.59 -0.54
N ARG A 31 -11.21 -17.28 0.42
CA ARG A 31 -10.26 -16.65 1.34
C ARG A 31 -8.96 -16.27 0.63
N VAL A 32 -8.47 -15.06 0.91
CA VAL A 32 -7.21 -14.55 0.38
C VAL A 32 -6.37 -13.90 1.47
N SER A 33 -5.06 -13.97 1.32
CA SER A 33 -4.09 -13.26 2.14
C SER A 33 -3.44 -12.17 1.28
N VAL A 34 -3.33 -10.96 1.82
CA VAL A 34 -2.87 -9.78 1.10
C VAL A 34 -1.76 -9.11 1.90
N ASP A 35 -0.62 -8.83 1.26
CA ASP A 35 0.43 -7.95 1.81
C ASP A 35 0.40 -6.62 1.04
N ARG A 36 0.15 -5.52 1.77
CA ARG A 36 -0.06 -4.13 1.29
C ARG A 36 -1.20 -3.97 0.28
N SER A 37 -1.05 -4.54 -0.90
CA SER A 37 -2.01 -4.51 -2.02
C SER A 37 -1.85 -5.68 -2.98
N ARG A 38 -0.95 -6.64 -2.68
CA ARG A 38 -0.70 -7.82 -3.51
C ARG A 38 -1.26 -9.05 -2.81
N VAL A 39 -1.98 -9.88 -3.55
CA VAL A 39 -2.45 -11.17 -3.07
C VAL A 39 -1.24 -12.10 -2.97
N THR A 40 -0.96 -12.59 -1.76
CA THR A 40 0.19 -13.48 -1.47
C THR A 40 -0.23 -14.93 -1.38
N ALA A 41 -1.49 -15.19 -1.04
CA ALA A 41 -2.08 -16.52 -1.03
C ALA A 41 -3.58 -16.43 -1.32
N ALA A 42 -4.12 -17.43 -2.00
CA ALA A 42 -5.55 -17.53 -2.28
C ALA A 42 -6.00 -18.99 -2.14
N ALA A 43 -7.07 -19.21 -1.39
CA ALA A 43 -7.65 -20.54 -1.21
C ALA A 43 -8.35 -20.96 -2.50
N SER A 44 -8.58 -22.26 -2.70
CA SER A 44 -9.48 -22.73 -3.76
C SER A 44 -10.46 -23.75 -3.16
N PRO A 45 -11.55 -24.10 -3.87
CA PRO A 45 -12.47 -25.16 -3.42
C PRO A 45 -11.77 -26.51 -3.20
N TYR A 46 -10.61 -26.69 -3.83
CA TYR A 46 -9.81 -27.91 -3.82
C TYR A 46 -8.60 -27.84 -2.87
N HIS A 47 -8.14 -26.63 -2.54
CA HIS A 47 -7.00 -26.38 -1.66
C HIS A 47 -7.43 -25.42 -0.55
N GLY A 48 -7.69 -25.97 0.64
CA GLY A 48 -7.91 -25.20 1.87
C GLY A 48 -6.60 -24.74 2.53
N GLY A 49 -6.70 -23.87 3.54
CA GLY A 49 -5.57 -23.55 4.42
C GLY A 49 -4.96 -22.14 4.29
N VAL A 50 -5.62 -21.20 3.61
CA VAL A 50 -5.18 -19.81 3.63
C VAL A 50 -5.64 -19.12 4.91
N ALA A 51 -4.69 -18.74 5.76
CA ALA A 51 -4.91 -17.83 6.87
C ALA A 51 -5.03 -16.40 6.31
N GLY A 52 -6.22 -15.82 6.40
CA GLY A 52 -6.51 -14.48 5.93
C GLY A 52 -7.90 -14.01 6.36
N ASP A 53 -8.01 -12.72 6.68
CA ASP A 53 -9.26 -12.07 7.12
C ASP A 53 -10.04 -11.46 5.94
N LEU A 54 -9.51 -11.61 4.72
CA LEU A 54 -10.08 -11.06 3.51
C LEU A 54 -10.68 -12.15 2.63
N VAL A 55 -11.78 -11.80 1.99
CA VAL A 55 -12.45 -12.63 1.00
C VAL A 55 -12.42 -11.95 -0.36
N ALA A 56 -12.24 -12.74 -1.42
CA ALA A 56 -12.35 -12.29 -2.80
C ALA A 56 -13.81 -12.43 -3.27
N LEU A 57 -14.29 -11.43 -4.00
CA LEU A 57 -15.69 -11.34 -4.41
C LEU A 57 -16.02 -12.04 -5.75
N GLY A 58 -15.09 -12.82 -6.30
CA GLY A 58 -15.30 -13.51 -7.58
C GLY A 58 -15.11 -12.64 -8.83
N LEU A 59 -14.58 -11.43 -8.69
CA LEU A 59 -14.24 -10.55 -9.82
C LEU A 59 -12.73 -10.57 -10.07
N LEU A 60 -12.34 -10.86 -11.32
CA LEU A 60 -10.96 -10.88 -11.77
C LEU A 60 -10.81 -9.99 -13.03
N LYS A 61 -10.01 -8.94 -12.92
CA LYS A 61 -9.42 -8.26 -14.07
C LYS A 61 -8.11 -8.96 -14.39
N ALA A 62 -7.90 -9.32 -15.64
CA ALA A 62 -6.64 -9.88 -16.11
C ALA A 62 -6.30 -9.28 -17.47
N SER A 63 -5.25 -8.47 -17.54
CA SER A 63 -4.73 -7.95 -18.81
C SER A 63 -3.67 -8.86 -19.45
N ASP A 64 -3.07 -9.78 -18.67
CA ASP A 64 -2.12 -10.76 -19.18
C ASP A 64 -2.85 -12.04 -19.61
N ALA A 65 -3.34 -12.03 -20.85
CA ALA A 65 -4.04 -13.16 -21.46
C ALA A 65 -3.17 -14.42 -21.54
N ARG A 66 -1.83 -14.30 -21.59
CA ARG A 66 -0.93 -15.47 -21.70
C ARG A 66 -0.77 -16.17 -20.37
N ALA A 67 -0.52 -15.41 -19.30
CA ALA A 67 -0.48 -15.97 -17.94
C ALA A 67 -1.83 -16.61 -17.58
N LEU A 68 -2.94 -15.93 -17.90
CA LEU A 68 -4.28 -16.45 -17.67
C LEU A 68 -4.55 -17.74 -18.47
N ALA A 69 -4.22 -17.76 -19.76
CA ALA A 69 -4.40 -18.95 -20.60
C ALA A 69 -3.49 -20.12 -20.17
N GLY A 70 -2.28 -19.83 -19.69
CA GLY A 70 -1.38 -20.83 -19.11
C GLY A 70 -2.03 -21.51 -17.89
N VAL A 71 -2.46 -20.71 -16.92
CA VAL A 71 -3.15 -21.21 -15.72
C VAL A 71 -4.44 -21.95 -16.08
N ALA A 72 -5.25 -21.39 -16.99
CA ALA A 72 -6.51 -22.00 -17.42
C ALA A 72 -6.29 -23.41 -18.02
N ARG A 73 -5.28 -23.58 -18.87
CA ARG A 73 -4.93 -24.90 -19.45
C ARG A 73 -4.45 -25.89 -18.40
N THR A 74 -3.66 -25.44 -17.43
CA THR A 74 -3.21 -26.29 -16.32
C THR A 74 -4.38 -26.74 -15.46
N VAL A 75 -5.35 -25.85 -15.20
CA VAL A 75 -6.55 -26.15 -14.43
C VAL A 75 -7.45 -27.13 -15.18
N ASP A 76 -7.67 -26.90 -16.48
CA ASP A 76 -8.45 -27.79 -17.34
C ASP A 76 -7.86 -29.21 -17.40
N ALA A 77 -6.52 -29.32 -17.50
CA ALA A 77 -5.83 -30.61 -17.50
C ALA A 77 -5.93 -31.39 -16.18
N VAL A 78 -6.23 -30.73 -15.06
CA VAL A 78 -6.28 -31.33 -13.71
C VAL A 78 -7.73 -31.50 -13.20
N THR A 79 -8.70 -30.85 -13.86
CA THR A 79 -10.12 -30.97 -13.52
C THR A 79 -10.70 -32.19 -14.22
N PRO A 80 -11.18 -33.23 -13.51
CA PRO A 80 -11.78 -34.38 -14.17
C PRO A 80 -13.06 -33.95 -14.93
N PRO A 81 -13.36 -34.57 -16.08
CA PRO A 81 -14.62 -34.33 -16.76
C PRO A 81 -15.80 -34.64 -15.83
N PRO A 82 -16.94 -33.96 -15.98
CA PRO A 82 -18.12 -34.25 -15.17
C PRO A 82 -18.47 -35.74 -15.29
N PRO A 83 -18.95 -36.38 -14.22
CA PRO A 83 -19.33 -37.79 -14.29
C PRO A 83 -20.42 -37.95 -15.35
N HIS A 84 -20.07 -38.52 -16.49
CA HIS A 84 -21.06 -38.98 -17.45
C HIS A 84 -21.88 -40.08 -16.76
N GLY A 85 -23.21 -39.94 -16.76
CA GLY A 85 -24.16 -40.92 -16.22
C GLY A 85 -24.22 -42.20 -17.04
N GLY A 86 -23.08 -42.84 -17.27
CA GLY A 86 -22.95 -44.10 -18.00
C GLY A 86 -22.55 -45.23 -17.06
N SER A 87 -23.46 -46.18 -16.87
CA SER A 87 -23.17 -47.47 -16.26
C SER A 87 -22.14 -48.22 -17.10
N GLY A 88 -20.88 -48.28 -16.64
CA GLY A 88 -19.83 -49.01 -17.32
C GLY A 88 -18.78 -49.52 -16.34
N SER A 89 -18.83 -50.81 -16.04
CA SER A 89 -17.83 -51.53 -15.25
C SER A 89 -16.49 -51.57 -15.98
N GLY A 90 -15.40 -51.12 -15.35
CA GLY A 90 -14.07 -51.48 -15.85
C GLY A 90 -12.91 -50.63 -15.33
N ARG A 91 -12.03 -51.31 -14.57
CA ARG A 91 -10.62 -50.98 -14.25
C ARG A 91 -10.36 -49.88 -13.20
N GLN A 92 -9.98 -50.37 -12.01
CA GLN A 92 -9.32 -49.61 -10.95
C GLN A 92 -7.92 -49.18 -11.43
N HIS A 93 -7.70 -47.87 -11.57
CA HIS A 93 -6.37 -47.25 -11.50
C HIS A 93 -6.13 -46.74 -10.07
N PRO A 94 -4.87 -46.68 -9.59
CA PRO A 94 -4.57 -46.28 -8.22
C PRO A 94 -5.05 -44.83 -7.97
N PRO A 95 -5.38 -44.46 -6.72
CA PRO A 95 -6.00 -43.18 -6.44
C PRO A 95 -4.96 -42.07 -6.61
N THR A 96 -4.92 -41.49 -7.80
CA THR A 96 -4.51 -40.09 -7.93
C THR A 96 -5.50 -39.32 -7.06
N ARG A 97 -5.00 -38.49 -6.15
CA ARG A 97 -5.83 -37.77 -5.17
C ARG A 97 -6.74 -36.79 -5.92
N VAL A 98 -7.89 -37.29 -6.38
CA VAL A 98 -8.89 -36.51 -7.13
C VAL A 98 -9.48 -35.51 -6.16
N LEU A 99 -9.28 -34.22 -6.48
CA LEU A 99 -9.80 -33.12 -5.71
C LEU A 99 -11.28 -32.97 -6.06
N TYR A 100 -12.17 -33.57 -5.27
CA TYR A 100 -13.60 -33.31 -5.41
C TYR A 100 -13.95 -31.93 -4.83
N PRO A 101 -14.84 -31.15 -5.46
CA PRO A 101 -15.34 -29.93 -4.86
C PRO A 101 -16.08 -30.30 -3.58
N THR A 102 -15.81 -29.58 -2.49
CA THR A 102 -16.75 -29.59 -1.36
C THR A 102 -18.06 -28.99 -1.84
N ALA A 103 -19.20 -29.59 -1.46
CA ALA A 103 -20.54 -29.39 -2.02
C ALA A 103 -21.15 -27.97 -1.88
N ALA A 104 -20.34 -26.93 -1.61
CA ALA A 104 -20.79 -25.59 -1.25
C ALA A 104 -20.06 -24.43 -1.97
N ALA A 105 -19.41 -24.63 -3.12
CA ALA A 105 -18.69 -23.56 -3.83
C ALA A 105 -19.29 -23.26 -5.22
N PRO A 106 -20.14 -22.22 -5.39
CA PRO A 106 -20.83 -21.99 -6.66
C PRO A 106 -20.04 -21.21 -7.72
N GLU A 107 -18.74 -20.94 -7.57
CA GLU A 107 -17.87 -20.56 -8.71
C GLU A 107 -16.42 -21.07 -8.54
N PRO A 108 -16.16 -22.35 -8.83
CA PRO A 108 -14.82 -22.91 -8.69
C PRO A 108 -13.81 -22.29 -9.65
N ALA A 109 -14.24 -21.80 -10.82
CA ALA A 109 -13.34 -21.34 -11.87
C ALA A 109 -12.52 -20.10 -11.49
N VAL A 110 -13.17 -18.99 -11.09
CA VAL A 110 -12.44 -17.75 -10.76
C VAL A 110 -11.54 -17.95 -9.55
N ALA A 111 -12.01 -18.66 -8.53
CA ALA A 111 -11.20 -18.95 -7.35
C ALA A 111 -9.96 -19.78 -7.70
N VAL A 112 -10.10 -20.79 -8.55
CA VAL A 112 -8.99 -21.61 -9.00
C VAL A 112 -8.03 -20.82 -9.91
N LEU A 113 -8.54 -19.95 -10.79
CA LEU A 113 -7.71 -19.07 -11.61
C LEU A 113 -6.89 -18.09 -10.76
N VAL A 114 -7.50 -17.46 -9.76
CA VAL A 114 -6.80 -16.56 -8.83
C VAL A 114 -5.73 -17.33 -8.04
N ALA A 115 -6.08 -18.51 -7.52
CA ALA A 115 -5.12 -19.36 -6.81
C ALA A 115 -3.95 -19.78 -7.72
N GLY A 116 -4.24 -20.17 -8.96
CA GLY A 116 -3.25 -20.55 -9.96
C GLY A 116 -2.36 -19.39 -10.40
N LEU A 117 -2.91 -18.18 -10.58
CA LEU A 117 -2.15 -16.97 -10.89
C LEU A 117 -1.21 -16.59 -9.73
N VAL A 118 -1.70 -16.66 -8.49
CA VAL A 118 -0.87 -16.38 -7.31
C VAL A 118 0.22 -17.44 -7.16
N ALA A 119 -0.11 -18.72 -7.35
CA ALA A 119 0.83 -19.83 -7.29
C ALA A 119 1.88 -19.82 -8.41
N SER A 120 1.51 -19.34 -9.60
CA SER A 120 2.44 -19.14 -10.73
C SER A 120 3.30 -17.89 -10.58
N GLY A 121 3.09 -17.11 -9.51
CA GLY A 121 3.90 -15.94 -9.23
C GLY A 121 3.42 -14.64 -9.86
N ALA A 122 2.29 -14.66 -10.57
CA ALA A 122 1.71 -13.48 -11.19
C ALA A 122 1.42 -12.39 -10.14
N ALA A 123 1.60 -11.13 -10.52
CA ALA A 123 1.26 -10.01 -9.66
C ALA A 123 -0.25 -9.77 -9.70
N VAL A 124 -0.97 -10.30 -8.71
CA VAL A 124 -2.41 -10.06 -8.53
C VAL A 124 -2.63 -8.96 -7.50
N SER A 125 -3.20 -7.84 -7.93
CA SER A 125 -3.52 -6.71 -7.05
C SER A 125 -4.86 -6.92 -6.33
N SER A 126 -4.99 -6.40 -5.12
CA SER A 126 -6.21 -6.43 -4.32
C SER A 126 -6.81 -5.02 -4.22
N VAL A 127 -8.04 -4.85 -4.72
CA VAL A 127 -8.84 -3.63 -4.56
C VAL A 127 -9.85 -3.84 -3.44
N SER A 128 -9.75 -3.06 -2.36
CA SER A 128 -10.61 -3.22 -1.20
C SER A 128 -11.91 -2.41 -1.31
N LEU A 129 -13.04 -3.02 -0.95
CA LEU A 129 -14.39 -2.46 -0.92
C LEU A 129 -14.69 -1.46 0.20
N ARG A 130 -13.66 -0.82 0.78
CA ARG A 130 -13.71 -0.02 2.02
C ARG A 130 -15.03 0.74 2.25
N GLY A 131 -15.83 0.25 3.21
CA GLY A 131 -17.07 0.90 3.66
C GLY A 131 -18.28 0.78 2.72
N LEU A 132 -18.10 0.21 1.53
CA LEU A 132 -19.16 -0.03 0.57
C LEU A 132 -19.81 -1.39 0.80
N PHE A 133 -21.13 -1.43 0.67
CA PHE A 133 -21.89 -2.66 0.86
C PHE A 133 -21.68 -3.63 -0.31
N PHE A 134 -21.55 -4.90 0.04
CA PHE A 134 -21.59 -6.00 -0.91
C PHE A 134 -22.32 -7.17 -0.26
N GLN A 135 -22.98 -7.97 -1.08
CA GLN A 135 -23.60 -9.22 -0.66
C GLN A 135 -23.70 -10.13 -1.88
N ARG A 136 -23.47 -11.44 -1.67
CA ARG A 136 -23.78 -12.45 -2.67
C ARG A 136 -25.27 -12.80 -2.55
N VAL A 137 -25.98 -12.78 -3.66
CA VAL A 137 -27.41 -13.06 -3.72
C VAL A 137 -27.65 -14.32 -4.56
N ALA A 138 -28.55 -15.18 -4.09
CA ALA A 138 -28.93 -16.44 -4.72
C ALA A 138 -30.44 -16.52 -5.06
N SER A 139 -31.23 -15.56 -4.61
CA SER A 139 -32.68 -15.47 -4.90
C SER A 139 -33.11 -14.04 -5.20
N GLN A 140 -34.25 -13.89 -5.90
CA GLN A 140 -34.83 -12.59 -6.22
C GLN A 140 -35.18 -11.77 -4.97
N GLU A 141 -35.62 -12.44 -3.89
CA GLU A 141 -35.89 -11.78 -2.60
C GLU A 141 -34.62 -11.17 -1.99
N GLN A 142 -33.50 -11.90 -2.05
CA GLN A 142 -32.20 -11.39 -1.60
C GLN A 142 -31.72 -10.22 -2.46
N VAL A 143 -32.00 -10.22 -3.77
CA VAL A 143 -31.70 -9.09 -4.66
C VAL A 143 -32.44 -7.83 -4.19
N VAL A 144 -33.75 -7.92 -3.95
CA VAL A 144 -34.56 -6.77 -3.51
C VAL A 144 -34.08 -6.25 -2.15
N ALA A 145 -33.78 -7.15 -1.20
CA ALA A 145 -33.24 -6.78 0.10
C ALA A 145 -31.87 -6.10 -0.02
N ALA A 146 -30.95 -6.66 -0.80
CA ALA A 146 -29.62 -6.11 -1.03
C ALA A 146 -29.68 -4.72 -1.69
N LEU A 147 -30.59 -4.50 -2.65
CA LEU A 147 -30.77 -3.20 -3.30
C LEU A 147 -31.26 -2.13 -2.30
N ARG A 148 -32.15 -2.48 -1.36
CA ARG A 148 -32.58 -1.54 -0.30
C ARG A 148 -31.43 -1.17 0.61
N THR A 149 -30.63 -2.15 1.03
CA THR A 149 -29.44 -1.91 1.88
C THR A 149 -28.41 -1.07 1.13
N MET A 150 -28.14 -1.37 -0.14
CA MET A 150 -27.24 -0.57 -0.99
C MET A 150 -27.71 0.87 -1.11
N ALA A 151 -29.00 1.11 -1.31
CA ALA A 151 -29.55 2.46 -1.43
C ALA A 151 -29.45 3.29 -0.13
N ALA A 152 -29.35 2.62 1.02
CA ALA A 152 -29.16 3.29 2.31
C ALA A 152 -27.69 3.69 2.58
N VAL A 153 -26.74 3.18 1.80
CA VAL A 153 -25.31 3.51 1.95
C VAL A 153 -25.02 4.86 1.29
N ASP A 154 -24.45 5.78 2.07
CA ASP A 154 -23.86 7.02 1.53
C ASP A 154 -22.55 6.69 0.79
N GLU A 155 -22.69 6.37 -0.49
CA GLU A 155 -21.57 6.01 -1.36
C GLU A 155 -20.55 7.13 -1.48
N ASP A 156 -20.98 8.40 -1.52
CA ASP A 156 -20.06 9.55 -1.62
C ASP A 156 -19.21 9.68 -0.37
N LYS A 157 -19.80 9.51 0.82
CA LYS A 157 -19.04 9.48 2.08
C LYS A 157 -18.10 8.29 2.14
N ALA A 158 -18.54 7.09 1.76
CA ALA A 158 -17.69 5.91 1.74
C ALA A 158 -16.49 6.07 0.80
N LEU A 159 -16.73 6.62 -0.40
CA LEU A 159 -15.69 6.96 -1.37
C LEU A 159 -14.72 8.01 -0.82
N LEU A 160 -15.25 9.05 -0.19
CA LEU A 160 -14.46 10.12 0.41
C LEU A 160 -13.54 9.60 1.50
N ASP A 161 -14.05 8.74 2.38
CA ASP A 161 -13.25 8.11 3.44
C ASP A 161 -12.20 7.14 2.87
N ALA A 162 -12.52 6.45 1.77
CA ALA A 162 -11.58 5.57 1.08
C ALA A 162 -10.42 6.32 0.39
N THR A 163 -10.53 7.65 0.17
CA THR A 163 -9.45 8.47 -0.41
C THR A 163 -8.23 8.60 0.52
N VAL A 164 -8.39 8.41 1.83
CA VAL A 164 -7.31 8.52 2.81
C VAL A 164 -6.46 7.22 2.79
N LYS A 165 -5.11 7.32 2.83
CA LYS A 165 -4.27 6.10 2.83
C LYS A 165 -4.33 5.45 4.22
N GLU A 166 -4.59 4.15 4.28
CA GLU A 166 -4.52 3.38 5.55
C GLU A 166 -3.12 3.39 6.19
N GLN A 167 -2.10 3.56 5.36
CA GLN A 167 -0.69 3.52 5.76
C GLN A 167 -0.12 4.92 6.02
N ASP A 168 -0.95 5.96 6.11
CA ASP A 168 -0.51 7.32 6.43
C ASP A 168 0.18 7.40 7.82
N GLY A 169 1.09 8.36 7.93
CA GLY A 169 1.72 8.72 9.20
C GLY A 169 0.69 9.17 10.24
N PHE A 170 1.10 9.20 11.49
CA PHE A 170 0.30 9.74 12.58
C PHE A 170 -0.13 11.17 12.29
N PHE A 171 0.83 12.03 11.89
CA PHE A 171 0.54 13.43 11.65
C PHE A 171 -0.48 13.61 10.52
N THR A 172 -0.24 12.98 9.37
CA THR A 172 -1.18 13.02 8.23
C THR A 172 -2.56 12.52 8.64
N THR A 173 -2.65 11.41 9.36
CA THR A 173 -3.94 10.78 9.71
C THR A 173 -4.78 11.65 10.64
N PHE A 174 -4.19 12.26 11.67
CA PHE A 174 -4.94 12.96 12.71
C PHE A 174 -4.99 14.48 12.52
N PHE A 175 -4.02 15.07 11.82
CA PHE A 175 -3.90 16.52 11.69
C PHE A 175 -4.14 17.02 10.28
N VAL A 176 -4.24 16.17 9.26
CA VAL A 176 -4.45 16.61 7.87
C VAL A 176 -5.67 15.95 7.24
N SER A 177 -5.68 14.61 7.18
CA SER A 177 -6.74 13.78 6.60
C SER A 177 -8.17 14.07 7.10
N PRO A 178 -8.42 14.50 8.36
CA PRO A 178 -9.78 14.77 8.81
C PRO A 178 -10.47 15.86 8.00
N TYR A 179 -9.73 16.86 7.52
CA TYR A 179 -10.27 17.97 6.74
C TYR A 179 -9.85 17.96 5.26
N SER A 180 -8.65 17.46 4.92
CA SER A 180 -8.13 17.53 3.54
C SER A 180 -8.99 16.77 2.54
N ARG A 181 -9.61 15.65 2.94
CA ARG A 181 -10.55 14.91 2.09
C ARG A 181 -11.72 15.79 1.60
N TYR A 182 -12.24 16.68 2.45
CA TYR A 182 -13.30 17.60 2.05
C TYR A 182 -12.80 18.67 1.08
N ILE A 183 -11.54 19.07 1.19
CA ILE A 183 -10.88 19.94 0.20
C ILE A 183 -10.76 19.19 -1.13
N ALA A 184 -10.36 17.92 -1.12
CA ALA A 184 -10.32 17.11 -2.34
C ALA A 184 -11.69 17.02 -3.02
N ARG A 185 -12.76 16.77 -2.25
CA ARG A 185 -14.14 16.80 -2.77
C ARG A 185 -14.52 18.17 -3.32
N TRP A 186 -14.15 19.25 -2.64
CA TRP A 186 -14.38 20.61 -3.13
C TRP A 186 -13.64 20.86 -4.45
N SER A 187 -12.36 20.49 -4.54
CA SER A 187 -11.54 20.61 -5.75
C SER A 187 -12.14 19.83 -6.92
N ALA A 188 -12.63 18.62 -6.67
CA ALA A 188 -13.34 17.81 -7.66
C ALA A 188 -14.60 18.52 -8.19
N ARG A 189 -15.42 19.09 -7.31
CA ARG A 189 -16.61 19.88 -7.70
C ARG A 189 -16.26 21.15 -8.49
N ARG A 190 -15.05 21.67 -8.32
CA ARG A 190 -14.54 22.82 -9.08
C ARG A 190 -13.87 22.43 -10.40
N GLY A 191 -13.79 21.14 -10.72
CA GLY A 191 -13.15 20.64 -11.94
C GLY A 191 -11.63 20.76 -11.94
N LEU A 192 -11.00 20.90 -10.77
CA LEU A 192 -9.55 20.92 -10.66
C LEU A 192 -8.99 19.52 -10.92
N THR A 193 -7.87 19.44 -11.63
CA THR A 193 -7.14 18.18 -11.87
C THR A 193 -6.12 17.93 -10.75
N PRO A 194 -5.77 16.67 -10.45
CA PRO A 194 -4.72 16.33 -9.49
C PRO A 194 -3.40 17.05 -9.79
N ASN A 195 -2.96 17.06 -11.05
CA ASN A 195 -1.70 17.69 -11.44
C ASN A 195 -1.67 19.22 -11.20
N GLN A 196 -2.82 19.91 -11.32
CA GLN A 196 -2.92 21.34 -10.98
C GLN A 196 -2.74 21.55 -9.47
N VAL A 197 -3.33 20.66 -8.65
CA VAL A 197 -3.20 20.72 -7.20
C VAL A 197 -1.76 20.39 -6.77
N THR A 198 -1.11 19.41 -7.40
CA THR A 198 0.32 19.09 -7.21
C THR A 198 1.23 20.27 -7.58
N ALA A 199 0.94 20.97 -8.69
CA ALA A 199 1.70 22.16 -9.05
C ALA A 199 1.52 23.29 -8.02
N ALA A 200 0.30 23.48 -7.50
CA ALA A 200 0.04 24.45 -6.44
C ALA A 200 0.76 24.10 -5.13
N SER A 201 0.81 22.80 -4.76
CA SER A 201 1.54 22.33 -3.57
C SER A 201 3.04 22.63 -3.68
N MET A 202 3.62 22.41 -4.87
CA MET A 202 5.02 22.71 -5.15
C MET A 202 5.30 24.23 -5.10
N LEU A 203 4.43 25.05 -5.68
CA LEU A 203 4.55 26.51 -5.63
C LEU A 203 4.53 27.02 -4.18
N LEU A 204 3.60 26.51 -3.34
CA LEU A 204 3.57 26.83 -1.92
C LEU A 204 4.87 26.44 -1.22
N GLY A 205 5.45 25.29 -1.56
CA GLY A 205 6.75 24.85 -1.03
C GLY A 205 7.91 25.78 -1.42
N ILE A 206 7.94 26.27 -2.65
CA ILE A 206 8.93 27.26 -3.11
C ILE A 206 8.78 28.58 -2.34
N ILE A 207 7.55 29.07 -2.18
CA ILE A 207 7.29 30.30 -1.42
C ILE A 207 7.65 30.11 0.06
N ALA A 208 7.38 28.94 0.64
CA ALA A 208 7.79 28.61 2.01
C ALA A 208 9.31 28.66 2.17
N ALA A 209 10.06 28.06 1.24
CA ALA A 209 11.53 28.12 1.23
C ALA A 209 12.04 29.57 1.11
N GLY A 210 11.42 30.39 0.26
CA GLY A 210 11.73 31.81 0.15
C GLY A 210 11.46 32.59 1.45
N ALA A 211 10.35 32.30 2.13
CA ALA A 211 10.03 32.91 3.42
C ALA A 211 11.04 32.52 4.51
N PHE A 212 11.48 31.25 4.55
CA PHE A 212 12.57 30.82 5.44
C PHE A 212 13.89 31.53 5.13
N ALA A 213 14.19 31.76 3.85
CA ALA A 213 15.42 32.43 3.40
C ALA A 213 15.50 33.92 3.80
N VAL A 214 14.39 34.54 4.21
CA VAL A 214 14.40 35.92 4.73
C VAL A 214 15.26 36.04 5.99
N GLY A 215 15.32 34.99 6.81
CA GLY A 215 16.13 34.95 8.04
C GLY A 215 15.51 35.69 9.24
N SER A 216 14.30 36.24 9.11
CA SER A 216 13.61 36.93 10.20
C SER A 216 12.63 35.99 10.92
N ARG A 217 12.31 36.29 12.19
CA ARG A 217 11.33 35.50 12.97
C ARG A 217 9.95 35.43 12.29
N PRO A 218 9.38 36.52 11.75
CA PRO A 218 8.16 36.45 10.95
C PRO A 218 8.32 35.57 9.70
N GLY A 219 9.47 35.65 9.01
CA GLY A 219 9.77 34.81 7.85
C GLY A 219 9.76 33.31 8.18
N LEU A 220 10.33 32.93 9.34
CA LEU A 220 10.29 31.55 9.83
C LEU A 220 8.85 31.07 10.13
N ILE A 221 8.02 31.92 10.73
CA ILE A 221 6.61 31.58 11.02
C ILE A 221 5.81 31.44 9.74
N VAL A 222 5.95 32.40 8.80
CA VAL A 222 5.27 32.35 7.50
C VAL A 222 5.72 31.14 6.70
N GLY A 223 7.03 30.85 6.65
CA GLY A 223 7.56 29.66 6.02
C GLY A 223 7.00 28.37 6.61
N ALA A 224 6.89 28.27 7.93
CA ALA A 224 6.31 27.12 8.61
C ALA A 224 4.83 26.91 8.26
N VAL A 225 4.03 27.99 8.26
CA VAL A 225 2.61 27.92 7.86
C VAL A 225 2.47 27.51 6.39
N LEU A 226 3.24 28.14 5.49
CA LEU A 226 3.22 27.82 4.06
C LEU A 226 3.67 26.38 3.78
N LEU A 227 4.64 25.86 4.53
CA LEU A 227 5.07 24.46 4.42
C LEU A 227 3.95 23.48 4.81
N GLN A 228 3.19 23.79 5.87
CA GLN A 228 2.03 22.99 6.27
C GLN A 228 0.90 23.06 5.23
N LEU A 229 0.68 24.23 4.62
CA LEU A 229 -0.27 24.39 3.53
C LEU A 229 0.17 23.62 2.27
N ALA A 230 1.46 23.67 1.93
CA ALA A 230 2.04 22.89 0.84
C ALA A 230 1.81 21.39 1.07
N PHE A 231 2.14 20.89 2.26
CA PHE A 231 1.95 19.49 2.63
C PHE A 231 0.47 19.06 2.63
N THR A 232 -0.42 19.92 3.13
CA THR A 232 -1.85 19.67 3.08
C THR A 232 -2.34 19.55 1.64
N THR A 233 -1.92 20.49 0.78
CA THR A 233 -2.33 20.53 -0.64
C THR A 233 -1.82 19.32 -1.42
N ASP A 234 -0.62 18.86 -1.07
CA ASP A 234 -0.04 17.62 -1.57
C ASP A 234 -0.88 16.38 -1.18
N CYS A 235 -1.29 16.28 0.08
CA CYS A 235 -2.23 15.24 0.49
C CYS A 235 -3.57 15.30 -0.27
N VAL A 236 -4.04 16.53 -0.59
CA VAL A 236 -5.27 16.77 -1.35
C VAL A 236 -5.14 16.29 -2.79
N ASP A 237 -4.00 16.43 -3.47
CA ASP A 237 -3.87 15.99 -4.86
C ASP A 237 -4.05 14.46 -5.00
N GLY A 238 -3.47 13.69 -4.07
CA GLY A 238 -3.53 12.25 -4.10
C GLY A 238 -4.92 11.76 -3.69
N GLN A 239 -5.56 12.45 -2.73
CA GLN A 239 -6.97 12.19 -2.39
C GLN A 239 -7.89 12.54 -3.55
N LEU A 240 -7.65 13.65 -4.25
CA LEU A 240 -8.39 14.08 -5.42
C LEU A 240 -8.26 13.06 -6.56
N ALA A 241 -7.05 12.60 -6.86
CA ALA A 241 -6.80 11.55 -7.87
C ALA A 241 -7.59 10.27 -7.57
N ARG A 242 -7.69 9.87 -6.29
CA ARG A 242 -8.48 8.70 -5.87
C ARG A 242 -9.98 8.95 -5.92
N TYR A 243 -10.42 10.15 -5.56
CA TYR A 243 -11.82 10.54 -5.59
C TYR A 243 -12.35 10.65 -7.02
N THR A 244 -11.63 11.33 -7.91
CA THR A 244 -11.99 11.52 -9.32
C THR A 244 -11.54 10.37 -10.22
N ARG A 245 -10.79 9.40 -9.67
CA ARG A 245 -10.23 8.23 -10.38
C ARG A 245 -9.30 8.63 -11.53
N GLN A 246 -8.71 9.82 -11.44
CA GLN A 246 -7.73 10.32 -12.40
C GLN A 246 -6.33 9.89 -11.97
N PHE A 247 -5.90 8.74 -12.44
CA PHE A 247 -4.56 8.19 -12.18
C PHE A 247 -3.66 8.37 -13.39
N SER A 248 -2.41 8.77 -13.17
CA SER A 248 -1.38 8.79 -14.21
C SER A 248 -0.01 8.40 -13.67
N ALA A 249 0.79 7.72 -14.48
CA ALA A 249 2.17 7.38 -14.11
C ALA A 249 3.02 8.64 -13.91
N VAL A 250 2.84 9.65 -14.77
CA VAL A 250 3.50 10.96 -14.66
C VAL A 250 3.13 11.66 -13.36
N GLY A 251 1.85 11.69 -12.99
CA GLY A 251 1.39 12.30 -11.74
C GLY A 251 1.98 11.61 -10.51
N ALA A 252 1.98 10.28 -10.48
CA ALA A 252 2.60 9.51 -9.39
C ALA A 252 4.12 9.74 -9.29
N TRP A 253 4.80 9.90 -10.43
CA TRP A 253 6.22 10.25 -10.46
C TRP A 253 6.45 11.68 -9.96
N LEU A 254 5.67 12.66 -10.43
CA LEU A 254 5.75 14.06 -10.01
C LEU A 254 5.53 14.23 -8.50
N ASP A 255 4.50 13.59 -7.94
CA ASP A 255 4.21 13.53 -6.49
C ASP A 255 5.49 13.14 -5.72
N SER A 256 6.10 12.01 -6.11
CA SER A 256 7.30 11.49 -5.47
C SER A 256 8.53 12.39 -5.58
N VAL A 257 8.67 13.14 -6.69
CA VAL A 257 9.80 14.06 -6.92
C VAL A 257 9.57 15.37 -6.18
N PHE A 258 8.37 15.93 -6.25
CA PHE A 258 8.04 17.21 -5.64
C PHE A 258 8.10 17.14 -4.12
N ASP A 259 7.71 16.03 -3.50
CA ASP A 259 7.93 15.83 -2.05
C ASP A 259 9.37 16.03 -1.62
N ARG A 260 10.30 15.47 -2.39
CA ARG A 260 11.74 15.56 -2.12
C ARG A 260 12.26 16.95 -2.43
N ALA A 261 11.82 17.53 -3.55
CA ALA A 261 12.20 18.87 -3.96
C ALA A 261 11.77 19.92 -2.92
N LYS A 262 10.52 19.86 -2.41
CA LYS A 262 10.02 20.74 -1.34
C LYS A 262 10.92 20.66 -0.11
N GLU A 263 11.25 19.45 0.34
CA GLU A 263 12.10 19.25 1.51
C GLU A 263 13.49 19.88 1.33
N TYR A 264 14.15 19.63 0.20
CA TYR A 264 15.49 20.16 -0.07
C TYR A 264 15.49 21.69 -0.26
N LEU A 265 14.45 22.24 -0.89
CA LEU A 265 14.27 23.69 -1.00
C LEU A 265 14.11 24.33 0.37
N VAL A 266 13.33 23.72 1.27
CA VAL A 266 13.16 24.21 2.64
C VAL A 266 14.48 24.15 3.42
N TYR A 267 15.28 23.09 3.25
CA TYR A 267 16.60 23.01 3.87
C TYR A 267 17.52 24.13 3.37
N ALA A 268 17.56 24.37 2.05
CA ALA A 268 18.32 25.47 1.48
C ALA A 268 17.83 26.84 1.98
N GLY A 269 16.51 27.05 2.04
CA GLY A 269 15.90 28.29 2.52
C GLY A 269 16.23 28.56 4.00
N LEU A 270 16.11 27.55 4.86
CA LEU A 270 16.46 27.67 6.29
C LEU A 270 17.95 27.97 6.48
N ALA A 271 18.84 27.31 5.74
CA ALA A 271 20.28 27.54 5.83
C ALA A 271 20.68 28.94 5.31
N ALA A 272 20.14 29.35 4.17
CA ALA A 272 20.36 30.69 3.62
C ALA A 272 19.84 31.79 4.57
N GLY A 273 18.65 31.58 5.14
CA GLY A 273 18.05 32.50 6.10
C GLY A 273 18.87 32.62 7.39
N ALA A 274 19.45 31.51 7.87
CA ALA A 274 20.32 31.53 9.05
C ALA A 274 21.57 32.39 8.83
N VAL A 275 22.27 32.20 7.70
CA VAL A 275 23.45 33.01 7.35
C VAL A 275 23.09 34.49 7.23
N ARG A 276 21.96 34.79 6.57
CA ARG A 276 21.47 36.16 6.44
C ARG A 276 21.11 36.81 7.79
N ALA A 277 20.68 36.00 8.76
CA ALA A 277 20.40 36.44 10.12
C ALA A 277 21.67 36.60 11.00
N GLY A 278 22.86 36.37 10.44
CA GLY A 278 24.14 36.50 11.14
C GLY A 278 24.60 35.23 11.85
N ASP A 279 24.06 34.05 11.52
CA ASP A 279 24.62 32.79 12.02
C ASP A 279 25.98 32.51 11.32
N GLU A 280 27.07 32.66 12.08
CA GLU A 280 28.44 32.37 11.64
C GLU A 280 28.79 30.87 11.72
N GLY A 281 27.90 30.06 12.29
CA GLY A 281 28.09 28.65 12.48
C GLY A 281 27.70 27.83 11.26
N GLY A 282 28.25 26.62 11.15
CA GLY A 282 28.05 25.71 10.02
C GLY A 282 26.62 25.16 9.84
N VAL A 283 25.58 26.00 9.81
CA VAL A 283 24.20 25.63 9.51
C VAL A 283 24.10 24.98 8.13
N TRP A 284 24.87 25.45 7.16
CA TRP A 284 25.01 24.76 5.86
C TRP A 284 25.56 23.35 5.99
N LEU A 285 26.50 23.10 6.91
CA LEU A 285 27.00 21.76 7.18
C LEU A 285 25.91 20.88 7.81
N LEU A 286 25.12 21.42 8.75
CA LEU A 286 23.98 20.71 9.33
C LEU A 286 22.91 20.40 8.28
N ALA A 287 22.60 21.35 7.39
CA ALA A 287 21.67 21.16 6.28
C ALA A 287 22.17 20.10 5.29
N ALA A 288 23.45 20.15 4.93
CA ALA A 288 24.08 19.16 4.06
C ALA A 288 24.08 17.76 4.70
N ALA A 289 24.39 17.67 5.99
CA ALA A 289 24.34 16.40 6.73
C ALA A 289 22.91 15.84 6.79
N ALA A 290 21.90 16.69 7.05
CA ALA A 290 20.49 16.28 7.07
C ALA A 290 20.03 15.81 5.70
N LEU A 291 20.41 16.51 4.63
CA LEU A 291 20.14 16.13 3.25
C LEU A 291 20.79 14.78 2.89
N ALA A 292 22.06 14.60 3.27
CA ALA A 292 22.79 13.36 3.03
C ALA A 292 22.13 12.17 3.75
N LEU A 293 21.81 12.34 5.04
CA LEU A 293 21.09 11.35 5.84
C LEU A 293 19.75 10.98 5.19
N GLN A 294 18.96 11.96 4.79
CA GLN A 294 17.65 11.72 4.20
C GLN A 294 17.75 11.03 2.82
N THR A 295 18.75 11.41 2.02
CA THR A 295 19.05 10.77 0.74
C THR A 295 19.42 9.31 0.93
N VAL A 296 20.31 9.00 1.87
CA VAL A 296 20.70 7.61 2.19
C VAL A 296 19.49 6.80 2.65
N ARG A 297 18.67 7.34 3.56
CA ARG A 297 17.44 6.67 4.04
C ARG A 297 16.51 6.31 2.87
N HIS A 298 16.24 7.26 1.99
CA HIS A 298 15.40 7.03 0.82
C HIS A 298 15.99 5.98 -0.12
N THR A 299 17.28 6.06 -0.42
CA THR A 299 17.94 5.06 -1.29
C THR A 299 17.85 3.65 -0.70
N VAL A 300 18.06 3.49 0.61
CA VAL A 300 17.92 2.20 1.29
C VAL A 300 16.44 1.74 1.27
N ASP A 301 15.49 2.66 1.41
CA ASP A 301 14.06 2.34 1.32
C ASP A 301 13.67 1.80 -0.07
N PHE A 302 14.15 2.44 -1.13
CA PHE A 302 13.92 2.00 -2.50
C PHE A 302 14.61 0.66 -2.79
N ALA A 303 15.89 0.52 -2.44
CA ALA A 303 16.64 -0.72 -2.66
C ALA A 303 16.01 -1.91 -1.92
N PHE A 304 15.52 -1.71 -0.68
CA PHE A 304 14.85 -2.78 0.05
C PHE A 304 13.48 -3.14 -0.55
N ALA A 305 12.76 -2.17 -1.12
CA ALA A 305 11.49 -2.44 -1.79
C ALA A 305 11.70 -3.27 -3.07
N GLU A 306 12.78 -3.01 -3.81
CA GLU A 306 13.16 -3.72 -5.04
C GLU A 306 13.73 -5.12 -4.76
N ALA A 307 14.55 -5.28 -3.72
CA ALA A 307 15.17 -6.56 -3.36
C ALA A 307 14.19 -7.65 -2.87
N ARG A 308 12.90 -7.33 -2.67
CA ARG A 308 11.90 -8.34 -2.32
C ARG A 308 11.61 -9.20 -3.55
N PRO A 309 11.76 -10.54 -3.46
CA PRO A 309 11.61 -11.41 -4.62
C PRO A 309 10.22 -11.23 -5.25
N VAL A 310 10.21 -10.77 -6.49
CA VAL A 310 9.10 -11.06 -7.41
C VAL A 310 9.19 -12.56 -7.66
N PRO A 311 8.12 -13.34 -7.42
CA PRO A 311 8.13 -14.76 -7.77
C PRO A 311 8.64 -14.94 -9.21
N ALA A 312 9.62 -15.83 -9.39
CA ALA A 312 10.28 -16.04 -10.67
C ALA A 312 9.26 -16.37 -11.78
N ASP A 313 9.57 -15.93 -13.00
CA ASP A 313 8.78 -16.22 -14.20
C ASP A 313 8.54 -17.74 -14.34
N PRO A 314 7.29 -18.22 -14.27
CA PRO A 314 6.97 -19.64 -14.39
C PRO A 314 7.32 -20.20 -15.78
N ALA A 315 7.52 -19.36 -16.80
CA ALA A 315 7.97 -19.79 -18.12
C ALA A 315 9.44 -20.29 -18.11
N ALA A 316 10.27 -19.82 -17.18
CA ALA A 316 11.63 -20.33 -17.00
C ALA A 316 11.66 -21.66 -16.21
N ALA A 317 10.57 -22.01 -15.54
CA ALA A 317 10.44 -23.23 -14.72
C ALA A 317 9.75 -24.40 -15.47
N GLY A 318 9.58 -24.30 -16.79
CA GLY A 318 8.99 -25.35 -17.64
C GLY A 318 9.77 -26.67 -17.72
N GLY A 319 10.90 -26.79 -17.03
CA GLY A 319 11.58 -28.05 -16.78
C GLY A 319 10.98 -28.75 -15.56
N MET A 320 10.00 -29.62 -15.79
CA MET A 320 9.42 -30.49 -14.76
C MET A 320 10.49 -31.37 -14.10
N ARG A 321 11.10 -30.89 -13.01
CA ARG A 321 11.86 -31.75 -12.08
C ARG A 321 10.85 -32.47 -11.19
N ARG A 322 10.58 -33.73 -11.57
CA ARG A 322 10.04 -34.74 -10.66
C ARG A 322 10.97 -34.88 -9.45
N SER A 323 10.38 -34.70 -8.27
CA SER A 323 10.73 -35.34 -7.00
C SER A 323 12.22 -35.40 -6.62
N ASP A 324 12.60 -34.51 -5.70
CA ASP A 324 13.36 -34.95 -4.53
C ASP A 324 12.53 -34.57 -3.29
N ALA A 325 12.29 -35.54 -2.42
CA ALA A 325 11.61 -35.33 -1.15
C ALA A 325 12.36 -34.23 -0.39
N ALA A 326 11.70 -33.09 -0.15
CA ALA A 326 12.26 -32.03 0.66
C ALA A 326 12.60 -32.62 2.04
N ALA A 327 13.91 -32.67 2.35
CA ALA A 327 14.37 -32.98 3.69
C ALA A 327 13.60 -32.08 4.68
N PRO A 328 13.17 -32.62 5.85
CA PRO A 328 12.50 -31.80 6.85
C PRO A 328 13.38 -30.57 7.12
N PRO A 329 12.80 -29.35 7.17
CA PRO A 329 13.59 -28.13 7.29
C PRO A 329 14.52 -28.27 8.49
N GLY A 330 15.83 -28.16 8.23
CA GLY A 330 16.86 -28.22 9.26
C GLY A 330 16.52 -27.25 10.39
N ARG A 331 16.88 -27.61 11.63
CA ARG A 331 16.66 -26.73 12.78
C ARG A 331 17.24 -25.36 12.47
N PRO A 332 16.45 -24.29 12.64
CA PRO A 332 16.89 -22.98 12.22
C PRO A 332 18.11 -22.54 12.99
N GLY A 333 19.09 -22.00 12.27
CA GLY A 333 20.28 -21.43 12.89
C GLY A 333 19.93 -20.31 13.88
N PRO A 334 20.81 -20.01 14.85
CA PRO A 334 20.55 -19.03 15.90
C PRO A 334 20.13 -17.64 15.37
N ALA A 335 20.67 -17.21 14.23
CA ALA A 335 20.28 -15.97 13.57
C ALA A 335 18.81 -15.95 13.10
N ALA A 336 18.32 -17.06 12.53
CA ALA A 336 16.93 -17.22 12.09
C ALA A 336 15.95 -17.37 13.27
N HIS A 337 16.44 -17.76 14.46
CA HIS A 337 15.66 -17.76 15.69
C HIS A 337 15.46 -16.35 16.24
N ILE A 338 16.54 -15.56 16.32
CA ILE A 338 16.49 -14.14 16.75
C ILE A 338 15.59 -13.33 15.81
N GLY A 339 15.73 -13.52 14.49
CA GLY A 339 14.87 -12.88 13.50
C GLY A 339 13.38 -13.19 13.73
N ARG A 340 13.03 -14.46 13.97
CA ARG A 340 11.65 -14.89 14.25
C ARG A 340 11.07 -14.28 15.51
N LEU A 341 11.85 -14.24 16.60
CA LEU A 341 11.43 -13.59 17.84
C LEU A 341 11.19 -12.09 17.63
N GLY A 342 12.08 -11.42 16.90
CA GLY A 342 11.94 -10.00 16.56
C GLY A 342 10.69 -9.70 15.72
N VAL A 343 10.42 -10.52 14.68
CA VAL A 343 9.21 -10.37 13.85
C VAL A 343 7.95 -10.62 14.68
N ARG A 344 7.92 -11.66 15.51
CA ARG A 344 6.77 -11.97 16.39
C ARG A 344 6.50 -10.85 17.41
N ALA A 345 7.55 -10.35 18.06
CA ALA A 345 7.43 -9.22 18.97
C ALA A 345 6.89 -7.99 18.23
N SER A 346 7.39 -7.70 17.02
CA SER A 346 6.86 -6.60 16.22
C SER A 346 5.37 -6.74 15.94
N VAL A 347 4.91 -7.91 15.46
CA VAL A 347 3.50 -8.17 15.17
C VAL A 347 2.64 -8.07 16.44
N TYR A 348 3.10 -8.60 17.56
CA TYR A 348 2.40 -8.47 18.85
C TYR A 348 2.15 -7.01 19.22
N PHE A 349 3.16 -6.16 19.06
CA PHE A 349 3.05 -4.73 19.34
C PHE A 349 2.17 -3.95 18.36
N GLU A 350 1.90 -4.46 17.15
CA GLU A 350 1.00 -3.80 16.19
C GLU A 350 -0.48 -3.89 16.59
N HIS A 351 -0.85 -4.85 17.44
CA HIS A 351 -2.22 -5.01 17.92
C HIS A 351 -2.61 -3.97 18.98
N ARG A 352 -1.64 -3.24 19.55
CA ARG A 352 -1.91 -2.13 20.49
C ARG A 352 -1.95 -0.80 19.72
N PRO A 353 -3.05 -0.03 19.78
CA PRO A 353 -3.22 1.16 18.94
C PRO A 353 -2.14 2.22 19.20
N ALA A 354 -1.80 2.48 20.47
CA ALA A 354 -0.74 3.44 20.81
C ALA A 354 0.64 3.02 20.25
N MET A 355 0.97 1.74 20.33
CA MET A 355 2.26 1.22 19.89
C MET A 355 2.36 1.18 18.36
N LYS A 356 1.26 0.90 17.65
CA LYS A 356 1.16 1.05 16.19
C LYS A 356 1.52 2.48 15.75
N TRP A 357 0.94 3.49 16.41
CA TRP A 357 1.19 4.88 16.07
C TRP A 357 2.60 5.32 16.45
N LEU A 358 3.12 4.90 17.61
CA LEU A 358 4.50 5.17 18.01
C LEU A 358 5.49 4.65 16.97
N LYS A 359 5.32 3.42 16.49
CA LYS A 359 6.17 2.88 15.41
C LYS A 359 6.11 3.70 14.13
N ARG A 360 4.93 4.20 13.75
CA ARG A 360 4.77 5.07 12.57
C ARG A 360 5.49 6.41 12.77
N ILE A 361 5.41 6.99 13.96
CA ILE A 361 6.07 8.25 14.32
C ILE A 361 7.61 8.09 14.32
N VAL A 362 8.14 7.00 14.89
CA VAL A 362 9.59 6.75 15.00
C VAL A 362 10.27 6.69 13.64
N VAL A 363 9.60 6.17 12.61
CA VAL A 363 10.14 6.11 11.24
C VAL A 363 10.26 7.50 10.61
N LEU A 364 9.73 8.54 11.26
CA LEU A 364 9.78 9.93 10.82
C LEU A 364 9.31 10.09 9.35
N PRO A 365 8.03 9.77 9.05
CA PRO A 365 7.43 9.95 7.72
C PRO A 365 7.38 11.42 7.29
N ILE A 366 6.96 11.68 6.04
CA ILE A 366 6.96 13.03 5.44
C ILE A 366 6.15 14.01 6.29
N GLY A 367 4.95 13.65 6.72
CA GLY A 367 4.11 14.52 7.55
C GLY A 367 4.77 14.89 8.88
N GLU A 368 5.33 13.91 9.59
CA GLU A 368 6.04 14.13 10.84
C GLU A 368 7.29 14.98 10.65
N ARG A 369 8.05 14.78 9.56
CA ARG A 369 9.20 15.64 9.23
C ARG A 369 8.77 17.07 8.99
N PHE A 370 7.73 17.29 8.18
CA PHE A 370 7.30 18.64 7.83
C PHE A 370 6.72 19.35 9.05
N ALA A 371 6.01 18.63 9.92
CA ALA A 371 5.56 19.13 11.22
C ALA A 371 6.75 19.48 12.13
N LEU A 372 7.76 18.61 12.23
CA LEU A 372 8.98 18.86 13.00
C LEU A 372 9.71 20.10 12.48
N ILE A 373 9.90 20.23 11.17
CA ILE A 373 10.53 21.39 10.53
C ILE A 373 9.75 22.65 10.85
N SER A 374 8.44 22.63 10.62
CA SER A 374 7.59 23.81 10.80
C SER A 374 7.60 24.29 12.26
N LEU A 375 7.43 23.37 13.21
CA LEU A 375 7.43 23.70 14.63
C LEU A 375 8.80 24.18 15.11
N THR A 376 9.86 23.43 14.83
CA THR A 376 11.20 23.78 15.31
C THR A 376 11.75 25.04 14.65
N ALA A 377 11.49 25.26 13.36
CA ALA A 377 11.94 26.47 12.68
C ALA A 377 11.20 27.70 13.22
N ALA A 378 9.88 27.60 13.37
CA ALA A 378 9.06 28.68 13.89
C ALA A 378 9.33 29.00 15.36
N VAL A 379 9.76 28.03 16.18
CA VAL A 379 9.97 28.21 17.63
C VAL A 379 11.44 28.41 18.00
N ALA A 380 12.35 27.62 17.44
CA ALA A 380 13.74 27.53 17.89
C ALA A 380 14.78 27.84 16.78
N GLY A 381 14.33 28.06 15.54
CA GLY A 381 15.17 28.49 14.43
C GLY A 381 15.93 27.34 13.72
N PRO A 382 16.64 27.68 12.62
CA PRO A 382 17.18 26.70 11.67
C PRO A 382 18.14 25.68 12.28
N ARG A 383 19.01 26.11 13.20
CA ARG A 383 20.04 25.26 13.80
C ARG A 383 19.43 24.12 14.63
N THR A 384 18.43 24.44 15.45
CA THR A 384 17.66 23.46 16.22
C THR A 384 16.88 22.54 15.29
N THR A 385 16.30 23.07 14.21
CA THR A 385 15.59 22.26 13.20
C THR A 385 16.49 21.20 12.59
N PHE A 386 17.68 21.57 12.10
CA PHE A 386 18.59 20.59 11.49
C PHE A 386 19.14 19.59 12.51
N THR A 387 19.47 20.03 13.73
CA THR A 387 19.88 19.10 14.80
C THR A 387 18.78 18.09 15.12
N ALA A 388 17.52 18.54 15.23
CA ALA A 388 16.39 17.65 15.47
C ALA A 388 16.19 16.65 14.32
N LEU A 389 16.32 17.10 13.06
CA LEU A 389 16.25 16.23 11.88
C LEU A 389 17.36 15.19 11.85
N LEU A 390 18.59 15.57 12.22
CA LEU A 390 19.73 14.65 12.28
C LEU A 390 19.54 13.59 13.37
N VAL A 391 19.19 14.02 14.60
CA VAL A 391 19.02 13.12 15.73
C VAL A 391 17.86 12.14 15.49
N TRP A 392 16.69 12.64 15.11
CA TRP A 392 15.53 11.80 14.86
C TRP A 392 15.72 10.97 13.58
N GLY A 393 16.27 11.56 12.52
CA GLY A 393 16.56 10.87 11.28
C GLY A 393 17.52 9.70 11.47
N ALA A 394 18.55 9.85 12.31
CA ALA A 394 19.48 8.78 12.64
C ALA A 394 18.78 7.66 13.41
N LEU A 395 17.98 8.00 14.44
CA LEU A 395 17.15 7.03 15.17
C LEU A 395 16.22 6.25 14.23
N ALA A 396 15.54 6.96 13.32
CA ALA A 396 14.65 6.36 12.34
C ALA A 396 15.39 5.42 11.37
N MET A 397 16.59 5.81 10.91
CA MET A 397 17.44 4.98 10.05
C MET A 397 17.87 3.71 10.78
N THR A 398 18.33 3.81 12.03
CA THR A 398 18.70 2.64 12.84
C THR A 398 17.49 1.73 13.05
N TYR A 399 16.35 2.27 13.47
CA TYR A 399 15.12 1.50 13.69
C TYR A 399 14.68 0.71 12.43
N THR A 400 14.66 1.39 11.28
CA THR A 400 14.25 0.77 10.00
C THR A 400 15.26 -0.26 9.51
N ALA A 401 16.57 0.03 9.61
CA ALA A 401 17.63 -0.90 9.24
C ALA A 401 17.59 -2.17 10.09
N THR A 402 17.46 -2.05 11.42
CA THR A 402 17.32 -3.21 12.32
C THR A 402 16.11 -4.07 11.95
N GLY A 403 14.95 -3.46 11.74
CA GLY A 403 13.75 -4.20 11.33
C GLY A 403 13.89 -4.90 9.97
N ARG A 404 14.65 -4.33 9.04
CA ARG A 404 14.94 -4.94 7.74
C ARG A 404 15.91 -6.12 7.85
N ILE A 405 17.01 -5.95 8.59
CA ILE A 405 17.98 -7.02 8.85
C ILE A 405 17.29 -8.20 9.53
N LEU A 406 16.46 -7.94 10.56
CA LEU A 406 15.71 -9.01 11.24
C LEU A 406 14.79 -9.79 10.29
N ARG A 407 14.16 -9.13 9.32
CA ARG A 407 13.34 -9.80 8.29
C ARG A 407 14.18 -10.57 7.28
N ALA A 408 15.31 -10.01 6.87
CA ALA A 408 16.25 -10.68 5.96
C ALA A 408 16.86 -11.95 6.58
N LEU A 409 17.01 -12.00 7.91
CA LEU A 409 17.46 -13.20 8.64
C LEU A 409 16.36 -14.28 8.76
N VAL A 410 15.10 -13.95 8.45
CA VAL A 410 13.96 -14.89 8.50
C VAL A 410 13.56 -15.40 7.11
N ALA A 411 13.82 -14.59 6.07
CA ALA A 411 13.70 -14.98 4.67
C ALA A 411 14.77 -16.03 4.31
#